data_AF-A0A534X084-F1
#
_entry.id   AF-A0A534X084-F1
#
_cell.length_a   1.000
_cell.length_b   1.000
_cell.length_c   1.000
_cell.angle_alpha   90.00
_cell.angle_beta   90.00
_cell.angle_gamma   90.00
#
_symmetry.space_group_name_H-M   'P 1'
#
loop_
_entity.id
_entity.type
_entity.pdbx_description
1 polymer ?
#
loop_
_entity_poly.entity_id
_entity_poly.type
_entity_poly.pdbx_seq_one_letter_code
_entity_poly.pdbx_strand_id
1 'polypeptide(L)'
;MTSTSDRPPVGTSYEVGTVVTLTATPATGSDFTSWSGCDSVSGAICTVTMNAPRSVTATFTLQTFPLNVTKSNLLTGNGTVTSTSSPSSPNQMNCGSNCSVGFNYGTVVTLTASPALLSLFNGWSGCDSTSGNTCTVTVRSARSVNAAFLP
;
A
#
# COMPACT_ATOMS: atom_id res chain seq x y z
N MET A 1 1.41 16.82 -8.35
CA MET A 1 0.07 16.72 -8.96
C MET A 1 -0.11 17.94 -9.82
N THR A 2 0.00 17.81 -11.14
CA THR A 2 -0.26 18.90 -12.08
C THR A 2 -1.72 18.81 -12.50
N SER A 3 -2.55 19.65 -11.90
CA SER A 3 -3.91 19.93 -12.38
C SER A 3 -3.77 20.65 -13.73
N THR A 4 -4.08 19.96 -14.84
CA THR A 4 -4.28 20.65 -16.12
C THR A 4 -5.72 21.15 -16.16
N SER A 5 -5.97 22.17 -15.33
CA SER A 5 -7.08 23.11 -15.48
C SER A 5 -6.74 23.99 -16.68
N ASP A 6 -7.56 23.97 -17.72
CA ASP A 6 -7.47 24.97 -18.78
C ASP A 6 -7.68 26.34 -18.11
N ARG A 7 -6.63 27.17 -18.07
CA ARG A 7 -6.50 28.29 -17.12
C ARG A 7 -7.20 29.55 -17.65
N PRO A 8 -8.14 30.16 -16.90
CA PRO A 8 -8.48 31.57 -17.09
C PRO A 8 -7.35 32.46 -16.52
N PRO A 9 -6.96 33.59 -17.15
CA PRO A 9 -5.96 34.48 -16.59
C PRO A 9 -6.44 35.22 -15.33
N VAL A 10 -5.56 35.27 -14.33
CA VAL A 10 -5.50 36.11 -13.11
C VAL A 10 -6.83 36.57 -12.50
N GLY A 11 -7.30 35.85 -11.46
CA GLY A 11 -8.46 36.26 -10.65
C GLY A 11 -9.34 35.14 -10.08
N THR A 12 -8.96 33.86 -10.23
CA THR A 12 -9.48 32.64 -9.53
C THR A 12 -10.99 32.44 -9.33
N SER A 13 -11.88 33.19 -9.96
CA SER A 13 -13.32 33.00 -9.91
C SER A 13 -13.87 32.49 -11.24
N TYR A 14 -14.95 31.71 -11.14
CA TYR A 14 -15.76 31.31 -12.29
C TYR A 14 -16.95 32.25 -12.43
N GLU A 15 -17.38 32.52 -13.65
CA GLU A 15 -18.64 33.21 -13.88
C GLU A 15 -19.81 32.38 -13.35
N VAL A 16 -20.84 33.05 -12.84
CA VAL A 16 -22.03 32.39 -12.31
C VAL A 16 -22.67 31.52 -13.40
N GLY A 17 -23.01 30.27 -13.06
CA GLY A 17 -23.61 29.32 -13.99
C GLY A 17 -22.60 28.52 -14.83
N THR A 18 -21.30 28.81 -14.71
CA THR A 18 -20.26 28.01 -15.38
C THR A 18 -20.31 26.56 -14.89
N VAL A 19 -20.38 25.61 -15.82
CA VAL A 19 -20.28 24.18 -15.51
C VAL A 19 -18.82 23.75 -15.60
N VAL A 20 -18.28 23.29 -14.48
CA VAL A 20 -16.93 22.77 -14.33
C VAL A 20 -16.99 21.24 -14.30
N THR A 21 -16.15 20.60 -15.10
CA THR A 21 -15.98 19.14 -15.08
C THR A 21 -14.63 18.80 -14.46
N LEU A 22 -14.66 17.99 -13.40
CA LEU A 22 -13.49 17.51 -12.68
C LEU A 22 -13.36 16.00 -12.92
N THR A 23 -12.14 15.53 -13.17
CA THR A 23 -11.86 14.09 -13.36
C THR A 23 -10.83 13.65 -12.33
N ALA A 24 -11.16 12.61 -11.56
CA ALA A 24 -10.26 12.02 -10.59
C ALA A 24 -9.32 11.04 -11.30
N THR A 25 -8.01 11.24 -11.14
CA THR A 25 -7.00 10.31 -11.63
C THR A 25 -6.20 9.77 -10.44
N PRO A 26 -6.40 8.50 -10.05
CA PRO A 26 -5.62 7.91 -8.96
C PRO A 26 -4.12 7.88 -9.29
N ALA A 27 -3.30 8.10 -8.27
CA ALA A 27 -1.87 7.80 -8.37
C ALA A 27 -1.64 6.28 -8.39
N THR A 28 -0.48 5.83 -8.88
CA THR A 28 -0.11 4.41 -8.84
C THR A 28 -0.22 3.84 -7.43
N GLY A 29 -0.89 2.70 -7.29
CA GLY A 29 -1.10 2.05 -6.00
C GLY A 29 -2.21 2.66 -5.14
N SER A 30 -3.02 3.56 -5.71
CA SER A 30 -4.23 4.10 -5.08
C SER A 30 -5.44 3.86 -5.96
N ASP A 31 -6.59 3.74 -5.33
CA ASP A 31 -7.89 3.70 -5.99
C ASP A 31 -8.65 5.00 -5.72
N PHE A 32 -9.41 5.47 -6.70
CA PHE A 32 -10.42 6.51 -6.48
C PHE A 32 -11.63 5.89 -5.80
N THR A 33 -12.11 6.50 -4.72
CA THR A 33 -13.24 5.97 -3.96
C THR A 33 -14.51 6.78 -4.16
N SER A 34 -14.44 8.10 -4.02
CA SER A 34 -15.63 8.94 -4.10
C SER A 34 -15.34 10.41 -4.33
N TRP A 35 -16.36 11.09 -4.83
CA TRP A 35 -16.45 12.55 -4.85
C TRP A 35 -17.43 13.02 -3.77
N SER A 36 -17.21 14.21 -3.23
CA SER A 36 -18.19 14.95 -2.43
C SER A 36 -18.26 16.42 -2.86
N GLY A 37 -19.45 17.03 -2.80
CA GLY A 37 -19.67 18.44 -3.21
C GLY A 37 -20.00 18.64 -4.69
N CYS A 38 -20.19 17.55 -5.43
CA CYS A 38 -20.56 17.55 -6.85
C CYS A 38 -22.07 17.68 -7.03
N ASP A 39 -22.51 18.25 -8.16
CA ASP A 39 -23.92 18.24 -8.55
C ASP A 39 -24.29 16.91 -9.23
N SER A 40 -23.34 16.32 -9.97
CA SER A 40 -23.47 14.95 -10.49
C SER A 40 -22.12 14.24 -10.48
N VAL A 41 -22.17 12.91 -10.33
CA VAL A 41 -20.99 12.03 -10.35
C VAL A 41 -21.26 10.87 -11.30
N SER A 42 -20.32 10.62 -12.22
CA SER A 42 -20.32 9.46 -13.12
C SER A 42 -18.93 8.83 -13.13
N GLY A 43 -18.78 7.74 -12.37
CA GLY A 43 -17.48 7.12 -12.14
C GLY A 43 -16.49 8.11 -11.51
N ALA A 44 -15.36 8.34 -12.19
CA ALA A 44 -14.33 9.27 -11.75
C ALA A 44 -14.61 10.74 -12.11
N ILE A 45 -15.72 11.02 -12.81
CA ILE A 45 -16.07 12.38 -13.27
C ILE A 45 -17.07 13.01 -12.30
N CYS A 46 -16.82 14.27 -11.95
CA CYS A 46 -17.66 15.13 -11.15
C CYS A 46 -18.00 16.40 -11.92
N THR A 47 -19.28 16.78 -11.97
CA THR A 47 -19.70 18.06 -12.56
C THR A 47 -20.23 19.00 -11.49
N VAL A 48 -19.87 20.28 -11.58
CA VAL A 48 -20.33 21.33 -10.66
C VAL A 48 -20.70 22.59 -11.43
N THR A 49 -21.86 23.14 -11.13
CA THR A 49 -22.31 24.44 -11.62
C THR A 49 -21.93 25.51 -10.60
N MET A 50 -21.11 26.47 -11.01
CA MET A 50 -20.61 27.53 -10.14
C MET A 50 -21.66 28.64 -9.96
N ASN A 51 -22.72 28.34 -9.21
CA ASN A 51 -23.76 29.32 -8.85
C ASN A 51 -23.48 30.07 -7.55
N ALA A 52 -22.51 29.59 -6.78
CA ALA A 52 -22.02 30.12 -5.52
C ALA A 52 -20.59 29.55 -5.30
N PRO A 53 -19.85 29.98 -4.26
CA PRO A 53 -18.65 29.28 -3.85
C PRO A 53 -18.92 27.79 -3.57
N ARG A 54 -18.06 26.91 -4.10
CA ARG A 54 -18.19 25.46 -3.97
C ARG A 54 -16.89 24.85 -3.47
N SER A 55 -17.02 23.82 -2.64
CA SER A 55 -15.92 22.97 -2.20
C SER A 55 -16.19 21.56 -2.69
N VAL A 56 -15.24 21.00 -3.46
CA VAL A 56 -15.32 19.66 -4.01
C VAL A 56 -14.11 18.86 -3.54
N THR A 57 -14.35 17.64 -3.08
CA THR A 57 -13.28 16.75 -2.59
C THR A 57 -13.33 15.43 -3.33
N ALA A 58 -12.20 15.01 -3.89
CA ALA A 58 -11.98 13.64 -4.34
C ALA A 58 -11.30 12.85 -3.22
N THR A 59 -11.80 11.66 -2.96
CA THR A 59 -11.24 10.72 -1.99
C THR A 59 -10.52 9.59 -2.71
N PHE A 60 -9.33 9.24 -2.22
CA PHE A 60 -8.52 8.14 -2.72
C PHE A 60 -8.06 7.27 -1.54
N THR A 61 -7.90 5.98 -1.79
CA THR A 61 -7.37 5.03 -0.80
C THR A 61 -6.22 4.24 -1.38
N LEU A 62 -5.19 3.98 -0.57
CA LEU A 62 -4.09 3.10 -0.98
C LEU A 62 -4.60 1.67 -1.16
N GLN A 63 -4.13 1.03 -2.22
CA GLN A 63 -4.34 -0.39 -2.44
C GLN A 63 -3.63 -1.19 -1.34
N THR A 64 -4.25 -2.28 -0.89
CA THR A 64 -3.67 -3.20 0.09
C THR A 64 -3.35 -4.53 -0.58
N PHE A 65 -2.14 -5.04 -0.36
CA PHE A 65 -1.70 -6.32 -0.91
C PHE A 65 -1.22 -7.27 0.19
N PRO A 66 -1.47 -8.59 0.05
CA PRO A 66 -1.02 -9.57 1.02
C PRO A 66 0.48 -9.86 0.87
N LEU A 67 1.18 -9.90 2.00
CA LEU A 67 2.50 -10.49 2.14
C LEU A 67 2.34 -11.82 2.88
N ASN A 68 2.58 -12.92 2.18
CA ASN A 68 2.57 -14.27 2.74
C ASN A 68 3.98 -14.62 3.18
N VAL A 69 4.16 -15.02 4.44
CA VAL A 69 5.42 -15.57 4.93
C VAL A 69 5.20 -17.02 5.31
N THR A 70 6.08 -17.87 4.79
CA THR A 70 6.11 -19.31 5.06
C THR A 70 7.39 -19.66 5.78
N LYS A 71 7.31 -20.58 6.73
CA LYS A 71 8.46 -21.13 7.43
C LYS A 71 8.67 -22.57 6.98
N SER A 72 9.81 -22.83 6.36
CA SER A 72 10.25 -24.17 5.99
C SER A 72 11.14 -24.73 7.10
N ASN A 73 10.59 -25.68 7.86
CA ASN A 73 11.32 -26.44 8.88
C ASN A 73 11.93 -27.69 8.22
N LEU A 74 13.20 -27.63 7.85
CA LEU A 74 13.91 -28.77 7.27
C LEU A 74 14.51 -29.60 8.41
N LEU A 75 14.36 -30.93 8.35
CA LEU A 75 14.99 -31.88 9.28
C LEU A 75 14.84 -31.49 10.76
N THR A 76 13.66 -31.03 11.18
CA THR A 76 13.30 -30.55 12.54
C THR A 76 13.81 -29.17 12.96
N GLY A 77 14.57 -28.47 12.12
CA GLY A 77 14.97 -27.08 12.36
C GLY A 77 13.76 -26.15 12.56
N ASN A 78 13.83 -25.24 13.53
CA ASN A 78 12.72 -24.35 13.87
C ASN A 78 13.21 -22.92 14.14
N GLY A 79 12.27 -21.98 14.18
CA GLY A 79 12.54 -20.58 14.44
C GLY A 79 11.29 -19.73 14.39
N THR A 80 11.43 -18.44 14.66
CA THR A 80 10.36 -17.45 14.53
C THR A 80 10.72 -16.45 13.45
N VAL A 81 9.68 -15.83 12.88
CA VAL A 81 9.81 -14.69 12.00
C VAL A 81 8.99 -13.55 12.57
N THR A 82 9.64 -12.42 12.79
CA THR A 82 8.99 -11.16 13.17
C THR A 82 9.07 -10.16 12.03
N SER A 83 8.17 -9.16 12.02
CA SER A 83 8.16 -8.12 11.00
C SER A 83 8.13 -6.72 11.61
N THR A 84 8.87 -5.80 11.01
CA THR A 84 8.67 -4.35 11.14
C THR A 84 8.29 -3.77 9.78
N SER A 85 7.64 -2.60 9.77
CA SER A 85 7.19 -1.95 8.54
C SER A 85 7.42 -0.44 8.58
N SER A 86 7.68 0.14 7.42
CA SER A 86 7.72 1.58 7.20
C SER A 86 6.84 1.93 5.98
N PRO A 87 5.78 2.73 6.16
CA PRO A 87 5.25 3.24 7.43
C PRO A 87 4.80 2.11 8.37
N SER A 88 4.76 2.40 9.67
CA SER A 88 4.41 1.40 10.69
C SER A 88 2.96 0.92 10.52
N SER A 89 2.80 -0.38 10.31
CA SER A 89 1.51 -1.05 10.34
C SER A 89 1.23 -1.61 11.74
N PRO A 90 0.00 -1.48 12.27
CA PRO A 90 -0.40 -2.17 13.50
C PRO A 90 -0.42 -3.70 13.32
N ASN A 91 -0.50 -4.17 12.07
CA ASN A 91 -0.48 -5.58 11.75
C ASN A 91 0.98 -6.07 11.70
N GLN A 92 1.58 -6.30 12.87
CA GLN A 92 2.89 -6.93 12.97
C GLN A 92 2.74 -8.46 12.90
N MET A 93 3.53 -9.10 12.05
CA MET A 93 3.61 -10.55 11.94
C MET A 93 4.47 -11.13 13.08
N ASN A 94 3.91 -12.09 13.80
CA ASN A 94 4.65 -13.11 14.54
C ASN A 94 4.20 -14.47 14.02
N CYS A 95 4.96 -15.03 13.08
CA CYS A 95 4.51 -16.17 12.29
C CYS A 95 4.89 -17.50 12.94
N GLY A 96 3.88 -18.34 13.22
CA GLY A 96 4.06 -19.72 13.69
C GLY A 96 4.60 -20.64 12.59
N SER A 97 3.81 -20.92 11.54
CA SER A 97 4.20 -21.76 10.38
C SER A 97 4.00 -21.03 9.05
N ASN A 98 2.89 -20.34 8.93
CA ASN A 98 2.47 -19.54 7.79
C ASN A 98 1.63 -18.37 8.31
N CYS A 99 1.75 -17.23 7.66
CA CYS A 99 1.02 -16.02 8.03
C CYS A 99 0.84 -15.17 6.78
N SER A 100 -0.29 -14.48 6.72
CA SER A 100 -0.62 -13.58 5.63
C SER A 100 -1.12 -12.28 6.24
N VAL A 101 -0.45 -11.17 5.91
CA VAL A 101 -0.83 -9.85 6.39
C VAL A 101 -0.89 -8.88 5.22
N GLY A 102 -1.96 -8.08 5.18
CA GLY A 102 -2.11 -7.00 4.21
C GLY A 102 -1.28 -5.78 4.58
N PHE A 103 -0.56 -5.24 3.60
CA PHE A 103 0.13 -3.96 3.70
C PHE A 103 -0.30 -3.03 2.57
N ASN A 104 -0.33 -1.73 2.87
CA ASN A 104 -0.60 -0.72 1.85
C ASN A 104 0.50 -0.70 0.79
N TYR A 105 0.13 -0.33 -0.43
CA TYR A 105 1.07 -0.17 -1.53
C TYR A 105 2.23 0.75 -1.14
N GLY A 106 3.45 0.34 -1.51
CA GLY A 106 4.68 1.05 -1.24
C GLY A 106 5.25 0.80 0.17
N THR A 107 4.57 0.06 1.03
CA THR A 107 5.09 -0.27 2.36
C THR A 107 6.36 -1.13 2.23
N VAL A 108 7.40 -0.74 2.97
CA VAL A 108 8.64 -1.51 3.10
C VAL A 108 8.54 -2.34 4.38
N VAL A 109 8.54 -3.65 4.23
CA VAL A 109 8.50 -4.63 5.33
C VAL A 109 9.89 -5.22 5.51
N THR A 110 10.38 -5.23 6.75
CA THR A 110 11.60 -5.94 7.13
C THR A 110 11.23 -7.11 8.00
N LEU A 111 11.53 -8.32 7.51
CA LEU A 111 11.35 -9.58 8.19
C LEU A 111 12.66 -10.00 8.85
N THR A 112 12.58 -10.46 10.10
CA THR A 112 13.75 -10.93 10.86
C THR A 112 13.51 -12.35 11.31
N ALA A 113 14.43 -13.25 10.94
CA ALA A 113 14.41 -14.64 11.36
C ALA A 113 15.21 -14.81 12.65
N SER A 114 14.62 -15.51 13.62
CA SER A 114 15.30 -15.93 14.85
C SER A 114 15.25 -17.45 14.94
N PRO A 115 16.35 -18.16 14.68
CA PRO A 115 16.43 -19.60 14.89
C PRO A 115 16.14 -19.98 16.34
N ALA A 116 15.52 -21.14 16.53
CA ALA A 116 15.40 -21.75 17.85
C ALA A 116 16.75 -22.32 18.32
N LEU A 117 16.81 -22.75 19.59
CA LEU A 117 17.97 -23.45 20.12
C LEU A 117 18.22 -24.73 19.30
N LEU A 118 19.48 -24.99 18.94
CA LEU A 118 19.86 -26.10 18.05
C LEU A 118 19.16 -26.03 16.67
N SER A 119 19.02 -24.83 16.13
CA SER A 119 18.60 -24.63 14.75
C SER A 119 19.43 -23.53 14.10
N LEU A 120 19.62 -23.65 12.80
CA LEU A 120 20.34 -22.69 11.97
C LEU A 120 19.39 -22.03 10.99
N PHE A 121 19.56 -20.72 10.79
CA PHE A 121 18.90 -20.03 9.70
C PHE A 121 19.61 -20.35 8.38
N ASN A 122 18.93 -21.04 7.48
CA ASN A 122 19.51 -21.44 6.19
C ASN A 122 19.38 -20.33 5.14
N GLY A 123 18.34 -19.51 5.23
CA GLY A 123 18.19 -18.37 4.33
C GLY A 123 16.76 -17.98 4.02
N TRP A 124 16.66 -16.88 3.30
CA TRP A 124 15.41 -16.31 2.79
C TRP A 124 15.25 -16.58 1.29
N SER A 125 14.00 -16.63 0.84
CA SER A 125 13.65 -16.58 -0.60
C SER A 125 12.39 -15.74 -0.80
N GLY A 126 12.27 -15.09 -1.97
CA GLY A 126 11.16 -14.19 -2.29
C GLY A 126 11.32 -12.74 -1.80
N CYS A 127 12.50 -12.40 -1.27
CA CYS A 127 12.84 -11.06 -0.78
C CYS A 127 13.37 -10.15 -1.91
N ASP A 128 13.26 -8.83 -1.73
CA ASP A 128 13.91 -7.87 -2.62
C ASP A 128 15.40 -7.75 -2.28
N SER A 129 15.74 -7.83 -0.99
CA SER A 129 17.11 -7.89 -0.50
C SER A 129 17.18 -8.68 0.81
N THR A 130 18.36 -9.21 1.10
CA THR A 130 18.65 -9.96 2.32
C THR A 130 19.94 -9.47 2.95
N SER A 131 19.98 -9.45 4.28
CA SER A 131 21.18 -9.11 5.05
C SER A 131 21.21 -9.94 6.32
N GLY A 132 22.07 -10.97 6.34
CA GLY A 132 22.10 -11.95 7.43
C GLY A 132 20.75 -12.63 7.63
N ASN A 133 20.17 -12.47 8.81
CA ASN A 133 18.85 -13.01 9.16
C ASN A 133 17.68 -12.10 8.77
N THR A 134 17.93 -10.97 8.09
CA THR A 134 16.88 -10.03 7.68
C THR A 134 16.56 -10.15 6.19
N CYS A 135 15.31 -9.90 5.87
CA CYS A 135 14.75 -9.86 4.52
C CYS A 135 13.91 -8.61 4.37
N THR A 136 14.16 -7.81 3.33
CA THR A 136 13.37 -6.62 3.04
C THR A 136 12.49 -6.88 1.82
N VAL A 137 11.24 -6.45 1.89
CA VAL A 137 10.24 -6.55 0.83
C VAL A 137 9.50 -5.23 0.70
N THR A 138 9.44 -4.68 -0.51
CA THR A 138 8.55 -3.58 -0.84
C THR A 138 7.26 -4.11 -1.45
N VAL A 139 6.15 -3.85 -0.77
CA VAL A 139 4.83 -4.34 -1.16
C VAL A 139 4.24 -3.46 -2.26
N ARG A 140 4.36 -3.89 -3.50
CA ARG A 140 3.73 -3.25 -4.69
C ARG A 140 2.66 -4.13 -5.35
N SER A 141 2.61 -5.38 -4.94
CA SER A 141 1.70 -6.43 -5.38
C SER A 141 1.65 -7.50 -4.29
N ALA A 142 0.82 -8.53 -4.46
CA ALA A 142 0.90 -9.72 -3.61
C ALA A 142 2.33 -10.31 -3.65
N ARG A 143 2.84 -10.70 -2.48
CA ARG A 143 4.21 -11.22 -2.31
C ARG A 143 4.19 -12.49 -1.45
N SER A 144 5.17 -13.35 -1.69
CA SER A 144 5.40 -14.56 -0.90
C SER A 144 6.88 -14.67 -0.56
N VAL A 145 7.17 -14.88 0.73
CA VAL A 145 8.51 -15.05 1.27
C VAL A 145 8.59 -16.39 2.01
N ASN A 146 9.73 -17.06 1.90
CA ASN A 146 10.00 -18.27 2.67
C ASN A 146 11.29 -18.11 3.51
N ALA A 147 11.18 -18.45 4.79
CA ALA A 147 12.28 -18.56 5.74
C ALA A 147 12.63 -20.04 5.95
N ALA A 148 13.85 -20.45 5.63
CA ALA A 148 14.30 -21.82 5.83
C ALA A 148 15.14 -21.97 7.10
N PHE A 149 14.80 -22.99 7.90
CA PHE A 149 15.54 -23.38 9.10
C PHE A 149 16.01 -24.83 8.97
N LEU A 150 17.26 -25.09 9.37
CA LEU A 150 17.88 -26.42 9.46
C LEU A 150 18.14 -26.75 10.95
N PRO A 151 18.29 -28.03 11.33
CA PRO A 151 18.78 -28.40 12.65
C PRO A 151 20.23 -27.94 12.89
#